data_AF-I1PS38-F1
#
_entry.id   AF-I1PS38-F1
#
_cell.length_a   1.000
_cell.length_b   1.000
_cell.length_c   1.000
_cell.angle_alpha   90.00
_cell.angle_beta   90.00
_cell.angle_gamma   90.00
#
_symmetry.space_group_name_H-M   'P 1'
#
loop_
_entity.id
_entity.type
_entity.pdbx_description
1 polymer ?
#
loop_
_entity_poly.entity_id
_entity_poly.type
_entity_poly.pdbx_seq_one_letter_code
_entity_poly.pdbx_strand_id
1 'polypeptide(L)'
;MSHLRRFVNLLVESSGGLYSLRRIDLSRHPLFYPTPAAAAAAGPRDLRVQREEEYEFQWPKLNDYDERRRKKKMKRHEAVETLRQLPSIVSMAPSPPTPAGGFGFDCLPLAESESKVVFADHAGRAFLYDADGNRFTGMPSLHAPKGDSPVAVSIAAQGEEESKLYVMDNTLRPESSGGGGGGSLFQFEVFDHRKPEPTSPPWEKYWHCNPLPPPPFVFDSGGMVESYAVIGHVIVVSVSDVGTYCFDTASRSWSRAGEWALPFAGKAEYVPELKLWFGIAAKGECSVRRRPLPRREGRAAVAGVHLGGP
;
A
#
# COMPACT_ATOMS: atom_id res chain seq x y z
N MET A 1 2.72 21.67 -10.68
CA MET A 1 1.73 21.08 -11.61
C MET A 1 1.68 19.61 -11.26
N SER A 2 0.54 19.10 -10.77
CA SER A 2 0.42 17.66 -10.53
C SER A 2 0.38 16.93 -11.85
N HIS A 3 1.36 16.06 -12.05
CA HIS A 3 1.31 15.13 -13.16
C HIS A 3 0.24 14.10 -12.80
N LEU A 4 -0.86 14.08 -13.57
CA LEU A 4 -1.82 12.98 -13.55
C LEU A 4 -1.03 11.69 -13.69
N ARG A 5 -1.32 10.70 -12.81
CA ARG A 5 -0.55 9.45 -12.84
C ARG A 5 -0.66 8.82 -14.23
N ARG A 6 0.49 8.59 -14.87
CA ARG A 6 0.51 8.01 -16.22
C ARG A 6 0.62 6.50 -16.14
N PHE A 7 1.40 5.98 -15.22
CA PHE A 7 1.66 4.55 -15.10
C PHE A 7 1.17 3.95 -13.79
N VAL A 8 0.71 2.71 -13.86
CA VAL A 8 0.43 1.86 -12.69
C VAL A 8 1.24 0.58 -12.82
N ASN A 9 2.07 0.29 -11.82
CA ASN A 9 2.80 -0.96 -11.71
C ASN A 9 2.00 -1.96 -10.86
N LEU A 10 1.73 -3.13 -11.41
CA LEU A 10 1.05 -4.23 -10.75
C LEU A 10 1.99 -5.41 -10.66
N LEU A 11 2.22 -5.88 -9.44
CA LEU A 11 2.86 -7.17 -9.23
C LEU A 11 1.78 -8.25 -9.18
N VAL A 12 1.85 -9.19 -10.12
CA VAL A 12 0.89 -10.28 -10.25
C VAL A 12 1.60 -11.59 -9.97
N GLU A 13 1.14 -12.28 -8.92
CA GLU A 13 1.56 -13.64 -8.60
C GLU A 13 0.96 -14.64 -9.59
N SER A 14 1.83 -15.46 -10.16
CA SER A 14 1.51 -16.63 -10.96
C SER A 14 1.51 -17.89 -10.09
N SER A 15 0.91 -18.97 -10.59
CA SER A 15 0.98 -20.29 -9.96
C SER A 15 2.44 -20.69 -9.72
N GLY A 16 2.78 -21.06 -8.48
CA GLY A 16 4.12 -21.54 -8.11
C GLY A 16 5.06 -20.48 -7.53
N GLY A 17 4.55 -19.33 -7.07
CA GLY A 17 5.35 -18.31 -6.38
C GLY A 17 6.22 -17.46 -7.30
N LEU A 18 5.97 -17.50 -8.62
CA LEU A 18 6.59 -16.60 -9.59
C LEU A 18 5.79 -15.31 -9.66
N TYR A 19 6.45 -14.17 -9.55
CA TYR A 19 5.83 -12.86 -9.62
C TYR A 19 6.17 -12.18 -10.95
N SER A 20 5.18 -11.53 -11.55
CA SER A 20 5.32 -10.79 -12.81
C SER A 20 4.93 -9.34 -12.61
N LEU A 21 5.84 -8.41 -12.91
CA LEU A 21 5.55 -6.99 -12.89
C LEU A 21 4.93 -6.57 -14.23
N ARG A 22 3.81 -5.87 -14.15
CA ARG A 22 3.03 -5.38 -15.30
C ARG A 22 2.84 -3.88 -15.14
N ARG A 23 3.24 -3.10 -16.13
CA ARG A 23 3.05 -1.65 -16.13
C ARG A 23 1.95 -1.27 -17.10
N ILE A 24 0.96 -0.56 -16.59
CA ILE A 24 -0.19 -0.10 -17.34
C ILE A 24 -0.02 1.38 -17.64
N ASP A 25 0.00 1.76 -18.92
CA ASP A 25 -0.09 3.16 -19.34
C ASP A 25 -1.56 3.58 -19.32
N LEU A 26 -1.94 4.38 -18.32
CA LEU A 26 -3.30 4.88 -18.12
C LEU A 26 -3.76 5.81 -19.26
N SER A 27 -2.84 6.37 -20.05
CA SER A 27 -3.21 7.14 -21.25
C SER A 27 -3.74 6.24 -22.37
N ARG A 28 -3.31 4.97 -22.40
CA ARG A 28 -3.73 3.97 -23.40
C ARG A 28 -4.83 3.05 -22.89
N HIS A 29 -4.90 2.89 -21.56
CA HIS A 29 -5.89 2.07 -20.88
C HIS A 29 -6.61 2.90 -19.83
N PRO A 30 -7.71 3.59 -20.20
CA PRO A 30 -8.51 4.37 -19.25
C PRO A 30 -9.28 3.43 -18.31
N LEU A 31 -8.57 2.89 -17.32
CA LEU A 31 -9.14 2.12 -16.21
C LEU A 31 -9.91 3.02 -15.24
N PHE A 32 -9.57 4.31 -15.22
CA PHE A 32 -10.19 5.33 -14.39
C PHE A 32 -10.88 6.37 -15.27
N TYR A 33 -12.07 6.80 -14.84
CA TYR A 33 -12.80 7.85 -15.54
C TYR A 33 -12.21 9.22 -15.19
N PRO A 34 -12.08 10.13 -16.18
CA PRO A 34 -11.46 11.43 -15.97
C PRO A 34 -12.28 12.35 -15.05
N THR A 35 -13.58 12.08 -14.88
CA THR A 35 -14.45 12.84 -13.96
C THR A 35 -15.47 11.94 -13.26
N PRO A 36 -15.98 12.34 -12.08
CA PRO A 36 -17.11 11.66 -11.44
C PRO A 36 -18.37 11.62 -12.33
N ALA A 37 -18.57 12.65 -13.16
CA ALA A 37 -19.65 12.68 -14.14
C ALA A 37 -19.45 11.63 -15.25
N ALA A 38 -18.22 11.46 -15.74
CA ALA A 38 -17.88 10.39 -16.70
C ALA A 38 -18.02 9.00 -16.07
N ALA A 39 -17.65 8.83 -14.80
CA ALA A 39 -17.86 7.58 -14.06
C ALA A 39 -19.35 7.25 -13.88
N ALA A 40 -20.16 8.24 -13.53
CA ALA A 40 -21.60 8.08 -13.37
C ALA A 40 -22.32 7.85 -14.72
N ALA A 41 -21.83 8.48 -15.80
CA ALA A 41 -22.39 8.35 -17.14
C ALA A 41 -22.03 7.02 -17.83
N ALA A 42 -20.87 6.45 -17.53
CA ALA A 42 -20.41 5.21 -18.14
C ALA A 42 -21.18 3.96 -17.68
N GLY A 43 -21.97 4.06 -16.61
CA GLY A 43 -22.65 2.92 -15.98
C GLY A 43 -21.65 1.87 -15.44
N PRO A 44 -22.12 0.80 -14.78
CA PRO A 44 -21.26 -0.32 -14.43
C PRO A 44 -20.79 -1.02 -15.71
N ARG A 45 -19.56 -0.73 -16.15
CA ARG A 45 -18.91 -1.53 -17.18
C ARG A 45 -18.51 -2.87 -16.57
N ASP A 46 -19.23 -3.93 -16.91
CA ASP A 46 -18.61 -5.26 -16.89
C ASP A 46 -17.51 -5.22 -17.96
N LEU A 47 -16.27 -5.49 -17.57
CA LEU A 47 -15.21 -5.89 -18.51
C LEU A 47 -15.59 -7.25 -19.07
N ARG A 48 -16.62 -7.31 -19.92
CA ARG A 48 -17.00 -8.53 -20.62
C ARG A 48 -15.95 -8.79 -21.68
N VAL A 49 -15.13 -9.81 -21.45
CA VAL A 49 -14.61 -10.61 -22.55
C VAL A 49 -15.83 -11.11 -23.33
N GLN A 50 -15.83 -10.94 -24.66
CA GLN A 50 -16.88 -11.51 -25.50
C GLN A 50 -16.89 -13.02 -25.28
N ARG A 51 -17.90 -13.52 -24.57
CA ARG A 51 -18.13 -14.95 -24.43
C ARG A 51 -19.01 -15.36 -25.61
N GLU A 52 -18.45 -16.16 -26.51
CA GLU A 52 -19.27 -16.94 -27.42
C GLU A 52 -20.02 -18.03 -26.62
N GLU A 53 -21.31 -18.10 -26.94
CA GLU A 53 -22.29 -19.16 -26.69
C GLU A 53 -22.70 -19.44 -25.22
N GLU A 54 -23.86 -18.89 -24.88
CA GLU A 54 -24.72 -19.29 -23.77
C GLU A 54 -25.18 -20.74 -23.94
N TYR A 55 -24.57 -21.67 -23.19
CA TYR A 55 -25.23 -22.92 -22.82
C TYR A 55 -26.06 -22.67 -21.55
N GLU A 56 -27.39 -22.72 -21.67
CA GLU A 56 -28.34 -22.72 -20.56
C GLU A 56 -28.20 -24.03 -19.76
N PHE A 57 -27.32 -24.04 -18.75
CA PHE A 57 -27.27 -25.11 -17.76
C PHE A 57 -28.03 -24.68 -16.49
N GLN A 58 -29.19 -25.30 -16.26
CA GLN A 58 -30.03 -25.04 -15.10
C GLN A 58 -29.41 -25.69 -13.84
N TRP A 59 -28.80 -24.88 -12.98
CA TRP A 59 -28.27 -25.34 -11.70
C TRP A 59 -29.34 -25.40 -10.60
N PRO A 60 -29.18 -26.26 -9.59
CA PRO A 60 -30.03 -26.24 -8.39
C PRO A 60 -29.91 -24.88 -7.69
N LYS A 61 -31.03 -24.32 -7.24
CA LYS A 61 -31.07 -23.01 -6.56
C LYS A 61 -30.26 -23.05 -5.27
N LEU A 62 -29.06 -22.47 -5.30
CA LEU A 62 -28.27 -22.15 -4.12
C LEU A 62 -28.96 -20.99 -3.38
N ASN A 63 -28.78 -20.85 -2.05
CA ASN A 63 -29.35 -19.69 -1.35
C ASN A 63 -28.75 -18.38 -1.93
N ASP A 64 -29.53 -17.30 -1.92
CA ASP A 64 -29.15 -16.00 -2.51
C ASP A 64 -27.78 -15.47 -2.01
N TYR A 65 -27.41 -15.82 -0.77
CA TYR A 65 -26.15 -15.40 -0.16
C TYR A 65 -24.94 -16.08 -0.81
N ASP A 66 -24.99 -17.40 -0.97
CA ASP A 66 -23.92 -18.18 -1.57
C ASP A 66 -23.81 -17.92 -3.07
N GLU A 67 -24.93 -17.65 -3.76
CA GLU A 67 -24.92 -17.27 -5.17
C GLU A 67 -24.23 -15.90 -5.37
N ARG A 68 -24.52 -14.90 -4.52
CA ARG A 68 -23.82 -13.60 -4.53
C ARG A 68 -22.34 -13.75 -4.25
N ARG A 69 -21.96 -14.56 -3.27
CA ARG A 69 -20.55 -14.83 -2.92
C ARG A 69 -19.81 -15.51 -4.08
N ARG A 70 -20.44 -16.49 -4.72
CA ARG A 70 -19.90 -17.18 -5.91
C ARG A 70 -19.74 -16.24 -7.09
N LYS A 71 -20.76 -15.43 -7.41
CA LYS A 71 -20.68 -14.39 -8.46
C LYS A 71 -19.56 -13.39 -8.19
N LYS A 72 -19.40 -12.92 -6.94
CA LYS A 72 -18.28 -12.03 -6.55
C LYS A 72 -16.93 -12.69 -6.74
N LYS A 73 -16.80 -13.98 -6.38
CA LYS A 73 -15.57 -14.76 -6.57
C LYS A 73 -15.24 -14.94 -8.06
N MET A 74 -16.25 -15.24 -8.88
CA MET A 74 -16.11 -15.33 -10.35
C MET A 74 -15.67 -14.01 -10.96
N LYS A 75 -16.33 -12.89 -10.63
CA LYS A 75 -15.89 -11.56 -11.12
C LYS A 75 -14.47 -11.21 -10.72
N ARG A 76 -14.06 -11.55 -9.48
CA ARG A 76 -12.67 -11.36 -9.04
C ARG A 76 -11.69 -12.21 -9.84
N HIS A 77 -12.05 -13.47 -10.10
CA HIS A 77 -11.24 -14.37 -10.93
C HIS A 77 -11.10 -13.84 -12.36
N GLU A 78 -12.21 -13.40 -12.97
CA GLU A 78 -12.22 -12.81 -14.30
C GLU A 78 -11.33 -11.56 -14.37
N ALA A 79 -11.45 -10.64 -13.42
CA ALA A 79 -10.60 -9.45 -13.35
C ALA A 79 -9.11 -9.80 -13.21
N VAL A 80 -8.77 -10.79 -12.36
CA VAL A 80 -7.39 -11.27 -12.21
C VAL A 80 -6.88 -11.90 -13.51
N GLU A 81 -7.70 -12.68 -14.21
CA GLU A 81 -7.34 -13.24 -15.51
C GLU A 81 -7.13 -12.16 -16.58
N THR A 82 -7.95 -11.11 -16.61
CA THR A 82 -7.72 -9.96 -17.50
C THR A 82 -6.38 -9.29 -17.20
N LEU A 83 -6.03 -9.10 -15.92
CA LEU A 83 -4.73 -8.54 -15.53
C LEU A 83 -3.57 -9.49 -15.91
N ARG A 84 -3.79 -10.81 -15.89
CA ARG A 84 -2.82 -11.82 -16.34
C ARG A 84 -2.59 -11.85 -17.84
N GLN A 85 -3.47 -11.25 -18.64
CA GLN A 85 -3.29 -11.12 -20.10
C GLN A 85 -2.41 -9.93 -20.50
N LEU A 86 -2.20 -8.96 -19.60
CA LEU A 86 -1.34 -7.81 -19.87
C LEU A 86 0.13 -8.26 -20.04
N PRO A 87 0.94 -7.67 -20.93
CA PRO A 87 2.34 -8.10 -21.07
C PRO A 87 3.13 -7.91 -19.76
N SER A 88 3.88 -8.93 -19.36
CA SER A 88 4.83 -8.83 -18.24
C SER A 88 6.10 -8.14 -18.72
N ILE A 89 6.61 -7.19 -17.94
CA ILE A 89 7.89 -6.52 -18.23
C ILE A 89 9.04 -7.32 -17.66
N VAL A 90 8.86 -7.85 -16.45
CA VAL A 90 9.85 -8.69 -15.79
C VAL A 90 9.17 -9.73 -14.91
N SER A 91 9.80 -10.89 -14.82
CA SER A 91 9.41 -11.98 -13.92
C SER A 91 10.52 -12.19 -12.89
N MET A 92 10.12 -12.41 -11.65
CA MET A 92 11.01 -12.56 -10.51
C MET A 92 10.45 -13.62 -9.57
N ALA A 93 11.35 -14.36 -8.91
CA ALA A 93 10.98 -15.32 -7.88
C ALA A 93 11.57 -14.85 -6.55
N PRO A 94 10.79 -14.90 -5.45
CA PRO A 94 11.36 -14.67 -4.14
C PRO A 94 12.34 -15.77 -3.86
N SER A 95 13.12 -15.59 -2.81
CA SER A 95 14.05 -16.64 -2.43
C SER A 95 13.32 -17.91 -2.01
N PRO A 96 14.01 -19.06 -2.00
CA PRO A 96 13.38 -20.31 -1.62
C PRO A 96 12.70 -20.20 -0.25
N PRO A 97 11.49 -20.78 -0.09
CA PRO A 97 10.76 -20.69 1.15
C PRO A 97 11.54 -21.38 2.27
N THR A 98 11.54 -20.75 3.43
CA THR A 98 11.97 -21.42 4.67
C THR A 98 10.82 -22.27 5.21
N PRO A 99 11.07 -23.28 6.06
CA PRO A 99 10.02 -24.09 6.70
C PRO A 99 8.92 -23.29 7.43
N ALA A 100 9.22 -22.03 7.77
CA ALA A 100 8.30 -21.08 8.42
C ALA A 100 7.26 -20.43 7.48
N GLY A 101 7.21 -20.77 6.19
CA GLY A 101 6.06 -20.46 5.33
C GLY A 101 5.95 -19.03 4.79
N GLY A 102 7.07 -18.30 4.65
CA GLY A 102 7.09 -17.00 3.95
C GLY A 102 7.09 -17.19 2.43
N PHE A 103 6.13 -16.57 1.74
CA PHE A 103 6.02 -16.61 0.28
C PHE A 103 5.78 -15.21 -0.26
N GLY A 104 6.76 -14.64 -0.96
CA GLY A 104 6.50 -13.53 -1.88
C GLY A 104 7.43 -12.33 -1.77
N PHE A 105 7.01 -11.28 -2.46
CA PHE A 105 7.64 -9.97 -2.49
C PHE A 105 6.67 -8.91 -1.99
N ASP A 106 7.18 -7.98 -1.20
CA ASP A 106 6.53 -6.70 -0.96
C ASP A 106 6.88 -5.71 -2.07
N CYS A 107 5.88 -5.02 -2.61
CA CYS A 107 6.06 -3.95 -3.59
C CYS A 107 5.93 -2.59 -2.94
N LEU A 108 7.04 -1.86 -2.91
CA LEU A 108 7.15 -0.59 -2.20
C LEU A 108 7.36 0.54 -3.22
N PRO A 109 6.31 1.32 -3.55
CA PRO A 109 6.43 2.39 -4.52
C PRO A 109 7.21 3.59 -3.95
N LEU A 110 8.03 4.22 -4.79
CA LEU A 110 8.70 5.48 -4.47
C LEU A 110 7.88 6.68 -4.96
N ALA A 111 7.81 7.74 -4.16
CA ALA A 111 7.00 8.92 -4.46
C ALA A 111 7.58 9.76 -5.61
N GLU A 112 8.90 9.69 -5.81
CA GLU A 112 9.63 10.46 -6.82
C GLU A 112 9.41 9.99 -8.27
N SER A 113 8.98 8.74 -8.48
CA SER A 113 8.88 8.16 -9.81
C SER A 113 7.83 7.06 -9.91
N GLU A 114 7.04 7.11 -10.98
CA GLU A 114 6.13 6.04 -11.37
C GLU A 114 6.83 4.84 -12.03
N SER A 115 8.12 4.96 -12.36
CA SER A 115 8.90 3.89 -12.97
C SER A 115 9.65 3.04 -11.94
N LYS A 116 9.95 3.61 -10.78
CA LYS A 116 10.82 3.00 -9.77
C LYS A 116 10.00 2.25 -8.72
N VAL A 117 10.30 0.97 -8.54
CA VAL A 117 9.65 0.10 -7.54
C VAL A 117 10.72 -0.62 -6.74
N VAL A 118 10.63 -0.55 -5.42
CA VAL A 118 11.46 -1.36 -4.52
C VAL A 118 10.71 -2.67 -4.24
N PHE A 119 11.42 -3.78 -4.36
CA PHE A 119 10.95 -5.10 -3.98
C PHE A 119 11.74 -5.56 -2.76
N ALA A 120 11.05 -6.17 -1.80
CA ALA A 120 11.69 -6.86 -0.67
C ALA A 120 11.12 -8.28 -0.57
N ASP A 121 11.98 -9.30 -0.46
CA ASP A 121 11.54 -10.68 -0.24
C ASP A 121 11.28 -10.97 1.25
N HIS A 122 10.68 -12.12 1.53
CA HIS A 122 10.41 -12.59 2.89
C HIS A 122 11.67 -12.83 3.76
N ALA A 123 12.87 -12.74 3.20
CA ALA A 123 14.13 -12.78 3.95
C ALA A 123 14.74 -11.39 4.15
N GLY A 124 14.05 -10.33 3.73
CA GLY A 124 14.50 -8.95 3.83
C GLY A 124 15.44 -8.50 2.71
N ARG A 125 15.73 -9.33 1.69
CA ARG A 125 16.57 -8.88 0.57
C ARG A 125 15.79 -7.92 -0.30
N ALA A 126 16.38 -6.75 -0.54
CA ALA A 126 15.75 -5.71 -1.32
C ALA A 126 16.47 -5.43 -2.65
N PHE A 127 15.70 -5.01 -3.65
CA PHE A 127 16.23 -4.47 -4.90
C PHE A 127 15.30 -3.41 -5.48
N LEU A 128 15.89 -2.43 -6.14
CA LEU A 128 15.18 -1.39 -6.86
C LEU A 128 15.09 -1.78 -8.33
N TYR A 129 13.89 -1.74 -8.89
CA TYR A 129 13.66 -1.90 -10.32
C TYR A 129 13.21 -0.57 -10.92
N ASP A 130 13.90 -0.12 -11.95
CA ASP A 130 13.46 0.99 -12.80
C ASP A 130 12.84 0.44 -14.09
N ALA A 131 11.52 0.63 -14.22
CA ALA A 131 10.74 0.16 -15.34
C ALA A 131 10.95 0.98 -16.62
N ASP A 132 11.49 2.21 -16.55
CA ASP A 132 11.82 2.99 -17.75
C ASP A 132 13.13 2.51 -18.37
N GLY A 133 14.16 2.31 -17.54
CA GLY A 133 15.44 1.76 -17.96
C GLY A 133 15.45 0.24 -18.14
N ASN A 134 14.44 -0.47 -17.62
CA ASN A 134 14.43 -1.93 -17.44
C ASN A 134 15.68 -2.44 -16.71
N ARG A 135 15.99 -1.85 -15.55
CA ARG A 135 17.23 -2.11 -14.81
C ARG A 135 16.96 -2.41 -13.35
N PHE A 136 17.74 -3.36 -12.82
CA PHE A 136 17.81 -3.65 -11.40
C PHE A 136 19.01 -2.96 -10.77
N THR A 137 18.80 -2.40 -9.58
CA THR A 137 19.84 -1.86 -8.71
C THR A 137 19.78 -2.60 -7.39
N GLY A 138 20.92 -3.11 -6.93
CA GLY A 138 21.02 -3.76 -5.62
C GLY A 138 20.72 -2.77 -4.50
N MET A 139 20.04 -3.23 -3.46
CA MET A 139 19.81 -2.46 -2.23
C MET A 139 20.34 -3.23 -1.03
N PRO A 140 20.68 -2.55 0.08
CA PRO A 140 20.92 -3.23 1.34
C PRO A 140 19.68 -4.04 1.74
N SER A 141 19.88 -5.16 2.42
CA SER A 141 18.78 -5.91 3.01
C SER A 141 18.20 -5.17 4.22
N LEU A 142 16.91 -5.39 4.48
CA LEU A 142 16.30 -5.10 5.77
C LEU A 142 16.99 -5.93 6.86
N HIS A 143 17.09 -5.38 8.06
CA HIS A 143 17.71 -6.07 9.19
C HIS A 143 16.86 -7.25 9.68
N ALA A 144 15.55 -7.19 9.46
CA ALA A 144 14.62 -8.29 9.71
C ALA A 144 13.49 -8.33 8.66
N PRO A 145 12.95 -9.53 8.36
CA PRO A 145 11.71 -9.65 7.59
C PRO A 145 10.55 -8.90 8.27
N LYS A 146 9.74 -8.18 7.48
CA LYS A 146 8.62 -7.36 7.98
C LYS A 146 7.29 -8.10 8.12
N GLY A 147 7.29 -9.38 7.76
CA GLY A 147 6.08 -10.20 7.71
C GLY A 147 5.13 -9.77 6.58
N ASP A 148 3.87 -10.18 6.70
CA ASP A 148 2.89 -9.97 5.64
C ASP A 148 2.38 -8.52 5.61
N SER A 149 2.38 -7.92 4.42
CA SER A 149 1.80 -6.60 4.12
C SER A 149 2.35 -5.47 5.01
N PRO A 150 3.67 -5.20 4.97
CA PRO A 150 4.28 -4.16 5.77
C PRO A 150 3.73 -2.77 5.43
N VAL A 151 3.79 -1.89 6.42
CA VAL A 151 3.53 -0.47 6.20
C VAL A 151 4.72 0.10 5.43
N ALA A 152 4.45 0.60 4.23
CA ALA A 152 5.47 1.21 3.38
C ALA A 152 5.03 2.58 2.86
N VAL A 153 5.87 3.58 3.11
CA VAL A 153 5.63 4.97 2.69
C VAL A 153 6.91 5.60 2.17
N SER A 154 6.80 6.27 1.03
CA SER A 154 7.88 7.06 0.48
C SER A 154 7.60 8.54 0.74
N ILE A 155 8.62 9.24 1.22
CA ILE A 155 8.55 10.67 1.57
C ILE A 155 9.72 11.37 0.90
N ALA A 156 9.41 12.36 0.06
CA ALA A 156 10.42 13.26 -0.47
C ALA A 156 10.83 14.24 0.64
N ALA A 157 12.11 14.27 1.00
CA ALA A 157 12.60 15.24 1.96
C ALA A 157 12.64 16.65 1.32
N GLN A 158 12.36 17.68 2.10
CA GLN A 158 12.33 19.05 1.60
C GLN A 158 13.72 19.46 1.11
N GLY A 159 13.84 19.76 -0.18
CA GLY A 159 15.09 20.18 -0.81
C GLY A 159 16.07 19.03 -1.14
N GLU A 160 15.71 17.78 -0.90
CA GLU A 160 16.46 16.62 -1.40
C GLU A 160 15.84 16.16 -2.74
N GLU A 161 16.69 15.80 -3.71
CA GLU A 161 16.24 15.29 -5.01
C GLU A 161 15.64 13.87 -4.93
N GLU A 162 15.92 13.14 -3.85
CA GLU A 162 15.62 11.73 -3.71
C GLU A 162 14.73 11.47 -2.48
N SER A 163 13.77 10.56 -2.65
CA SER A 163 12.81 10.17 -1.64
C SER A 163 13.36 9.07 -0.73
N LYS A 164 12.99 9.13 0.55
CA LYS A 164 13.28 8.10 1.54
C LYS A 164 12.11 7.13 1.61
N LEU A 165 12.40 5.84 1.75
CA LEU A 165 11.38 4.79 1.86
C LEU A 165 11.39 4.22 3.27
N TYR A 166 10.31 4.48 4.00
CA TYR A 166 10.09 4.00 5.36
C TYR A 166 9.30 2.71 5.32
N VAL A 167 9.77 1.68 6.04
CA VAL A 167 9.17 0.34 6.06
C VAL A 167 9.02 -0.11 7.50
N MET A 168 7.80 -0.47 7.88
CA MET A 168 7.45 -0.94 9.23
C MET A 168 6.65 -2.24 9.18
N ASP A 169 6.87 -3.08 10.19
CA ASP A 169 6.02 -4.24 10.46
C ASP A 169 4.55 -3.81 10.58
N ASN A 170 3.66 -4.58 9.97
CA ASN A 170 2.22 -4.40 10.16
C ASN A 170 1.74 -4.92 11.53
N THR A 171 2.49 -5.86 12.12
CA THR A 171 2.21 -6.40 13.45
C THR A 171 3.37 -6.06 14.38
N LEU A 172 3.16 -5.05 15.22
CA LEU A 172 4.14 -4.58 16.19
C LEU A 172 4.12 -5.47 17.43
N ARG A 173 5.29 -5.91 17.89
CA ARG A 173 5.40 -6.92 18.96
C ARG A 173 6.21 -6.36 20.12
N PRO A 174 5.82 -6.61 21.37
CA PRO A 174 6.57 -6.12 22.51
C PRO A 174 7.96 -6.76 22.59
N GLU A 175 8.95 -5.91 22.87
CA GLU A 175 10.37 -6.28 22.98
C GLU A 175 10.61 -7.29 24.11
N SER A 176 9.76 -7.33 25.15
CA SER A 176 9.94 -8.20 26.33
C SER A 176 9.57 -9.67 26.13
N SER A 177 9.23 -10.12 24.92
CA SER A 177 8.92 -11.54 24.65
C SER A 177 10.20 -12.39 24.53
N GLY A 178 10.88 -12.58 25.67
CA GLY A 178 12.08 -13.41 25.86
C GLY A 178 11.85 -14.92 25.77
N GLY A 179 11.06 -15.39 24.81
CA GLY A 179 10.79 -16.80 24.58
C GLY A 179 10.74 -17.13 23.09
N GLY A 180 11.85 -17.60 22.52
CA GLY A 180 11.93 -18.36 21.25
C GLY A 180 11.51 -17.66 19.94
N GLY A 181 10.88 -16.49 19.99
CA GLY A 181 10.40 -15.75 18.82
C GLY A 181 10.32 -14.24 19.10
N GLY A 182 11.42 -13.70 19.62
CA GLY A 182 11.52 -12.34 20.15
C GLY A 182 11.10 -11.25 19.17
N GLY A 183 10.43 -10.21 19.70
CA GLY A 183 10.20 -8.97 18.96
C GLY A 183 11.51 -8.48 18.35
N SER A 184 11.51 -8.27 17.03
CA SER A 184 12.69 -7.76 16.34
C SER A 184 12.91 -6.31 16.76
N LEU A 185 14.11 -5.93 17.19
CA LEU A 185 14.48 -4.51 17.40
C LEU A 185 14.39 -3.69 16.09
N PHE A 186 14.19 -4.37 14.97
CA PHE A 186 14.13 -3.82 13.63
C PHE A 186 12.70 -3.82 13.10
N GLN A 187 11.70 -3.38 13.88
CA GLN A 187 10.30 -3.30 13.41
C GLN A 187 10.06 -2.10 12.49
N PHE A 188 10.92 -1.08 12.53
CA PHE A 188 10.80 0.13 11.71
C PHE A 188 12.17 0.53 11.15
N GLU A 189 12.25 0.71 9.83
CA GLU A 189 13.49 0.98 9.10
C GLU A 189 13.26 2.00 7.99
N VAL A 190 14.35 2.61 7.52
CA VAL A 190 14.34 3.52 6.38
C VAL A 190 15.44 3.17 5.37
N PHE A 191 15.06 3.10 4.10
CA PHE A 191 15.98 3.17 2.99
C PHE A 191 16.24 4.63 2.61
N ASP A 192 17.50 5.02 2.64
CA ASP A 192 17.96 6.39 2.39
C ASP A 192 19.09 6.36 1.36
N HIS A 193 18.88 6.99 0.19
CA HIS A 193 19.90 7.10 -0.85
C HIS A 193 20.73 8.35 -0.61
N ARG A 194 21.91 8.17 -0.01
CA ARG A 194 22.73 9.28 0.45
C ARG A 194 24.21 8.99 0.33
N LYS A 195 24.99 10.06 0.44
CA LYS A 195 26.44 9.96 0.57
C LYS A 195 26.81 9.17 1.84
N PRO A 196 27.87 8.35 1.78
CA PRO A 196 28.37 7.68 2.98
C PRO A 196 28.92 8.71 3.99
N GLU A 197 29.61 9.75 3.51
CA GLU A 197 30.11 10.85 4.33
C GLU A 197 29.69 12.21 3.76
N PRO A 198 29.54 13.27 4.60
CA PRO A 198 29.19 14.61 4.12
C PRO A 198 30.19 15.17 3.08
N THR A 199 31.45 14.77 3.20
CA THR A 199 32.59 15.16 2.37
C THR A 199 32.67 14.39 1.05
N SER A 200 31.94 13.28 0.89
CA SER A 200 31.98 12.49 -0.34
C SER A 200 31.50 13.31 -1.55
N PRO A 201 32.00 13.04 -2.76
CA PRO A 201 31.52 13.68 -3.98
C PRO A 201 30.01 13.50 -4.21
N PRO A 202 29.33 14.43 -4.92
CA PRO A 202 27.88 14.37 -5.17
C PRO A 202 27.37 13.08 -5.84
N TRP A 203 28.17 12.44 -6.69
CA TRP A 203 27.82 11.22 -7.41
C TRP A 203 28.07 9.94 -6.59
N GLU A 204 28.74 10.03 -5.44
CA GLU A 204 29.03 8.89 -4.57
C GLU A 204 27.91 8.73 -3.55
N LYS A 205 26.77 8.25 -4.02
CA LYS A 205 25.61 7.92 -3.20
C LYS A 205 25.34 6.43 -3.26
N TYR A 206 24.89 5.90 -2.13
CA TYR A 206 24.52 4.50 -1.98
C TYR A 206 23.21 4.41 -1.22
N TRP A 207 22.50 3.30 -1.40
CA TRP A 207 21.35 2.98 -0.56
C TRP A 207 21.84 2.50 0.80
N HIS A 208 21.33 3.12 1.85
CA HIS A 208 21.54 2.71 3.24
C HIS A 208 20.22 2.20 3.81
N CYS A 209 20.27 1.14 4.61
CA CYS A 209 19.13 0.72 5.42
C CYS A 209 19.46 1.04 6.88
N ASN A 210 18.66 1.89 7.52
CA ASN A 210 18.89 2.27 8.91
C ASN A 210 17.68 1.92 9.77
N PRO A 211 17.88 1.32 10.96
CA PRO A 211 16.81 1.14 11.92
C PRO A 211 16.33 2.48 12.48
N LEU A 212 15.04 2.53 12.77
CA LEU A 212 14.35 3.66 13.38
C LEU A 212 13.69 3.21 14.69
N PRO A 213 13.46 4.12 15.65
CA PRO A 213 12.82 3.76 16.89
C PRO A 213 11.40 3.23 16.62
N PRO A 214 10.97 2.12 17.25
CA PRO A 214 9.58 1.69 17.16
C PRO A 214 8.64 2.68 17.87
N PRO A 215 7.34 2.63 17.59
CA PRO A 215 6.38 3.44 18.33
C PRO A 215 6.42 3.17 19.85
N PRO A 216 6.24 4.18 20.71
CA PRO A 216 6.49 4.08 22.14
C PRO A 216 5.50 3.19 22.92
N PHE A 217 4.39 2.77 22.32
CA PHE A 217 3.44 1.83 22.93
C PHE A 217 3.82 0.36 22.72
N VAL A 218 4.76 0.09 21.81
CA VAL A 218 5.17 -1.29 21.48
C VAL A 218 5.73 -1.99 22.71
N PHE A 219 6.31 -1.24 23.65
CA PHE A 219 6.87 -1.76 24.90
C PHE A 219 5.83 -2.38 25.86
N ASP A 220 4.53 -2.05 25.72
CA ASP A 220 3.51 -2.49 26.67
C ASP A 220 2.71 -3.72 26.19
N SER A 221 2.16 -3.68 24.97
CA SER A 221 1.24 -4.73 24.48
C SER A 221 1.45 -5.15 23.03
N GLY A 222 2.23 -4.39 22.24
CA GLY A 222 2.21 -4.49 20.79
C GLY A 222 0.85 -4.11 20.18
N GLY A 223 0.65 -4.41 18.90
CA GLY A 223 -0.61 -4.16 18.20
C GLY A 223 -0.51 -4.33 16.69
N MET A 224 -1.67 -4.38 16.01
CA MET A 224 -1.74 -4.43 14.55
C MET A 224 -1.99 -3.03 13.99
N VAL A 225 -1.23 -2.64 12.97
CA VAL A 225 -1.47 -1.40 12.23
C VAL A 225 -2.71 -1.59 11.36
N GLU A 226 -3.76 -0.82 11.64
CA GLU A 226 -4.99 -0.88 10.83
C GLU A 226 -4.92 0.05 9.64
N SER A 227 -4.29 1.20 9.83
CA SER A 227 -4.20 2.22 8.81
C SER A 227 -3.07 3.19 9.02
N TYR A 228 -2.67 3.83 7.93
CA TYR A 228 -1.59 4.78 7.94
C TYR A 228 -1.71 5.80 6.81
N ALA A 229 -1.10 6.95 7.01
CA ALA A 229 -1.08 8.06 6.07
C ALA A 229 0.23 8.84 6.20
N VAL A 230 0.52 9.67 5.21
CA VAL A 230 1.63 10.63 5.27
C VAL A 230 1.07 12.05 5.16
N ILE A 231 1.40 12.89 6.12
CA ILE A 231 1.05 14.32 6.14
C ILE A 231 2.34 15.12 6.12
N GLY A 232 2.73 15.62 4.94
CA GLY A 232 4.01 16.30 4.76
C GLY A 232 5.18 15.35 5.07
N HIS A 233 5.90 15.62 6.16
CA HIS A 233 7.04 14.84 6.65
C HIS A 233 6.69 13.95 7.86
N VAL A 234 5.40 13.81 8.18
CA VAL A 234 4.89 13.04 9.31
C VAL A 234 4.18 11.79 8.83
N ILE A 235 4.58 10.64 9.35
CA ILE A 235 3.89 9.36 9.13
C ILE A 235 2.89 9.18 10.26
N VAL A 236 1.61 9.03 9.93
CA VAL A 236 0.53 8.82 10.90
C VAL A 236 0.12 7.36 10.82
N VAL A 237 0.05 6.68 11.96
CA VAL A 237 -0.26 5.25 12.07
C VAL A 237 -1.33 5.05 13.13
N SER A 238 -2.42 4.37 12.78
CA SER A 238 -3.45 3.92 13.72
C SER A 238 -3.28 2.44 14.01
N VAL A 239 -3.27 2.10 15.29
CA VAL A 239 -3.07 0.73 15.79
C VAL A 239 -4.31 0.27 16.53
N SER A 240 -4.75 -0.96 16.23
CA SER A 240 -5.92 -1.61 16.83
C SER A 240 -5.85 -1.53 18.35
N ASP A 241 -6.92 -1.06 18.98
CA ASP A 241 -7.09 -0.98 20.44
C ASP A 241 -6.05 -0.13 21.21
N VAL A 242 -5.19 0.62 20.51
CA VAL A 242 -4.16 1.49 21.15
C VAL A 242 -4.38 2.97 20.81
N GLY A 243 -4.66 3.29 19.54
CA GLY A 243 -4.88 4.65 19.06
C GLY A 243 -3.93 5.07 17.94
N THR A 244 -3.82 6.37 17.72
CA THR A 244 -3.05 6.95 16.62
C THR A 244 -1.77 7.62 17.09
N TYR A 245 -0.69 7.38 16.35
CA TYR A 245 0.66 7.90 16.59
C TYR A 245 1.21 8.58 15.35
N CYS A 246 2.05 9.58 15.57
CA CYS A 246 2.72 10.35 14.54
C CYS A 246 4.23 10.19 14.68
N PHE A 247 4.90 9.79 13.60
CA PHE A 247 6.35 9.80 13.49
C PHE A 247 6.79 10.99 12.66
N ASP A 248 7.54 11.90 13.29
CA ASP A 248 8.17 13.01 12.60
C ASP A 248 9.49 12.51 11.99
N THR A 249 9.60 12.59 10.66
CA THR A 249 10.80 12.10 9.95
C THR A 249 12.02 13.00 10.10
N ALA A 250 11.84 14.27 10.48
CA ALA A 250 12.92 15.23 10.71
C ALA A 250 13.54 15.04 12.09
N SER A 251 12.73 14.96 13.15
CA SER A 251 13.21 14.69 14.51
C SER A 251 13.50 13.21 14.77
N ARG A 252 12.98 12.32 13.90
CA ARG A 252 12.99 10.86 14.05
C ARG A 252 12.37 10.39 15.36
N SER A 253 11.31 11.06 15.79
CA SER A 253 10.64 10.78 17.07
C SER A 253 9.15 10.53 16.88
N TRP A 254 8.61 9.73 17.80
CA TRP A 254 7.19 9.42 17.88
C TRP A 254 6.47 10.34 18.87
N SER A 255 5.20 10.62 18.55
CA SER A 255 4.26 11.29 19.45
C SER A 255 2.88 10.61 19.37
N ARG A 256 2.12 10.63 20.47
CA ARG A 256 0.75 10.11 20.49
C ARG A 256 -0.19 11.21 19.99
N ALA A 257 -0.96 10.93 18.94
CA ALA A 257 -1.93 11.85 18.38
C ALA A 257 -3.31 11.76 19.08
N GLY A 258 -3.66 10.59 19.61
CA GLY A 258 -4.86 10.40 20.45
C GLY A 258 -5.45 8.99 20.40
N GLU A 259 -6.53 8.79 21.16
CA GLU A 259 -7.28 7.53 21.29
C GLU A 259 -8.37 7.39 20.21
N TRP A 260 -8.02 7.77 18.99
CA TRP A 260 -8.89 7.68 17.82
C TRP A 260 -8.18 6.87 16.74
N ALA A 261 -8.95 6.33 15.79
CA ALA A 261 -8.42 5.63 14.62
C ALA A 261 -8.72 6.43 13.36
N LEU A 262 -7.82 6.36 12.38
CA LEU A 262 -8.08 6.93 11.06
C LEU A 262 -9.30 6.22 10.43
N PRO A 263 -10.15 6.93 9.68
CA PRO A 263 -11.41 6.40 9.14
C PRO A 263 -11.24 5.46 7.94
N PHE A 264 -10.06 4.87 7.78
CA PHE A 264 -9.67 4.03 6.67
C PHE A 264 -8.94 2.77 7.16
N ALA A 265 -8.87 1.78 6.28
CA ALA A 265 -8.09 0.57 6.41
C ALA A 265 -6.93 0.61 5.40
N GLY A 266 -5.74 0.23 5.85
CA GLY A 266 -4.50 0.32 5.09
C GLY A 266 -4.06 1.77 4.84
N LYS A 267 -3.37 1.98 3.71
CA LYS A 267 -2.85 3.29 3.33
C LYS A 267 -3.96 4.24 2.91
N ALA A 268 -3.92 5.47 3.41
CA ALA A 268 -4.59 6.61 2.79
C ALA A 268 -3.61 7.51 2.03
N GLU A 269 -4.10 8.07 0.93
CA GLU A 269 -3.39 9.00 0.07
C GLU A 269 -4.12 10.33 0.01
N TYR A 270 -3.40 11.42 0.25
CA TYR A 270 -3.94 12.77 0.09
C TYR A 270 -3.78 13.23 -1.35
N VAL A 271 -4.85 13.76 -1.95
CA VAL A 271 -4.84 14.34 -3.29
C VAL A 271 -5.03 15.86 -3.16
N PRO A 272 -3.96 16.66 -3.29
CA PRO A 272 -4.01 18.11 -3.07
C PRO A 272 -5.01 18.83 -3.97
N GLU A 273 -5.20 18.36 -5.21
CA GLU A 273 -6.09 18.95 -6.21
C GLU A 273 -7.55 18.89 -5.76
N LEU A 274 -7.90 17.79 -5.09
CA LEU A 274 -9.25 17.53 -4.59
C LEU A 274 -9.41 18.00 -3.15
N LYS A 275 -8.30 18.29 -2.45
CA LYS A 275 -8.25 18.57 -1.01
C LYS A 275 -8.93 17.46 -0.20
N LEU A 276 -8.75 16.22 -0.63
CA LEU A 276 -9.41 15.04 -0.09
C LEU A 276 -8.43 13.91 0.15
N TRP A 277 -8.76 13.10 1.16
CA TRP A 277 -8.10 11.85 1.47
C TRP A 277 -8.83 10.68 0.80
N PHE A 278 -8.05 9.77 0.22
CA PHE A 278 -8.55 8.56 -0.39
C PHE A 278 -7.95 7.35 0.33
N GLY A 279 -8.80 6.44 0.77
CA GLY A 279 -8.40 5.20 1.43
C GLY A 279 -9.53 4.18 1.34
N ILE A 280 -9.24 2.94 1.69
CA ILE A 280 -10.27 1.90 1.79
C ILE A 280 -11.03 2.18 3.08
N ALA A 281 -12.36 2.22 3.08
CA ALA A 281 -13.13 2.43 4.30
C ALA A 281 -12.90 1.29 5.30
N ALA A 282 -12.72 1.62 6.58
CA ALA A 282 -12.62 0.62 7.64
C ALA A 282 -13.92 -0.21 7.74
N LYS A 283 -13.80 -1.51 8.02
CA LYS A 283 -14.94 -2.42 8.07
C LYS A 283 -15.58 -2.42 9.46
N GLY A 284 -16.44 -1.46 9.73
CA GLY A 284 -17.20 -1.36 10.98
C GLY A 284 -17.96 -0.04 11.08
N GLU A 285 -19.27 -0.15 11.30
CA GLU A 285 -20.23 0.96 11.52
C GLU A 285 -20.22 2.16 10.57
N CYS A 286 -20.77 1.96 9.37
CA CYS A 286 -21.62 3.00 8.77
C CYS A 286 -22.92 3.11 9.60
N SER A 287 -22.83 3.64 10.83
CA SER A 287 -23.97 4.12 11.60
C SER A 287 -23.89 5.64 11.73
N VAL A 288 -24.02 6.34 10.59
CA VAL A 288 -24.28 7.78 10.62
C VAL A 288 -25.66 7.99 11.25
N ARG A 289 -25.70 8.16 12.59
CA ARG A 289 -26.89 8.66 13.28
C ARG A 289 -27.13 10.09 12.82
N ARG A 290 -27.96 10.23 11.80
CA ARG A 290 -28.64 11.49 11.47
C ARG A 290 -29.46 11.93 12.68
N ARG A 291 -29.16 13.09 13.27
CA ARG A 291 -30.20 13.96 13.82
C ARG A 291 -30.30 15.25 12.98
N PRO A 292 -31.52 15.81 12.83
CA PRO A 292 -32.03 16.36 11.57
C PRO A 292 -32.13 17.92 11.62
N LEU A 293 -32.18 18.73 10.55
CA LEU A 293 -33.12 18.91 9.41
C LEU A 293 -32.58 20.05 8.48
N PRO A 294 -33.15 20.35 7.27
CA PRO A 294 -34.02 19.57 6.37
C PRO A 294 -33.51 19.44 4.90
N ARG A 295 -34.04 18.42 4.20
CA ARG A 295 -34.24 18.20 2.73
C ARG A 295 -33.34 19.00 1.75
N ARG A 296 -32.60 18.35 0.84
CA ARG A 296 -33.13 17.59 -0.32
C ARG A 296 -32.02 16.74 -0.96
N GLU A 297 -32.40 15.53 -1.37
CA GLU A 297 -31.84 14.64 -2.41
C GLU A 297 -30.38 14.13 -2.29
N GLY A 298 -30.25 12.81 -2.41
CA GLY A 298 -29.05 12.06 -2.07
C GLY A 298 -28.07 11.82 -3.22
N ARG A 299 -26.84 11.44 -2.86
CA ARG A 299 -25.90 10.57 -3.58
C ARG A 299 -24.58 10.45 -2.79
N ALA A 300 -23.92 9.29 -2.98
CA ALA A 300 -22.53 8.92 -2.68
C ALA A 300 -21.88 9.40 -1.36
N ALA A 301 -21.48 8.46 -0.50
CA ALA A 301 -20.67 8.77 0.68
C ALA A 301 -19.21 9.04 0.26
N VAL A 302 -18.86 10.32 0.14
CA VAL A 302 -17.48 10.82 0.23
C VAL A 302 -17.25 11.15 1.69
N ALA A 303 -16.33 10.44 2.35
CA ALA A 303 -15.91 10.80 3.70
C ALA A 303 -14.93 11.98 3.62
N GLY A 304 -15.47 13.20 3.60
CA GLY A 304 -14.68 14.41 3.79
C GLY A 304 -14.32 14.55 5.26
N VAL A 305 -13.16 14.04 5.67
CA VAL A 305 -12.58 14.38 6.98
C VAL A 305 -11.54 15.48 6.74
N HIS A 306 -11.87 16.68 7.17
CA HIS A 306 -10.95 17.81 7.20
C HIS A 306 -10.04 17.63 8.42
N LEU A 307 -8.94 16.91 8.25
CA LEU A 307 -7.84 16.96 9.21
C LEU A 307 -7.16 18.32 8.99
N GLY A 308 -7.50 19.29 9.83
CA GLY A 308 -6.98 20.65 9.73
C GLY A 308 -5.45 20.66 9.76
N GLY A 309 -4.85 21.34 8.79
CA GLY A 309 -3.53 21.92 8.91
C GLY A 309 -3.66 23.42 9.24
N PRO A 310 -2.59 24.05 9.76
CA PRO A 310 -2.55 25.50 9.94
C PRO A 310 -2.75 26.27 8.62
#